data_AF-A0A0F9DME3-F1
#
_entry.id   AF-A0A0F9DME3-F1
#
_cell.length_a   1.000
_cell.length_b   1.000
_cell.length_c   1.000
_cell.angle_alpha   90.00
_cell.angle_beta   90.00
_cell.angle_gamma   90.00
#
_symmetry.space_group_name_H-M   'P 1'
#
loop_
_entity.id
_entity.type
_entity.pdbx_description
1 polymer ?
#
loop_
_entity_poly.entity_id
_entity_poly.type
_entity_poly.pdbx_seq_one_letter_code
_entity_poly.pdbx_strand_id
1 'polypeptide(L)' 'HMLGWEHHHCHTIFHFVNCVANDLEVSPWGATFEDGLKVQLILDALQRSEKERGWVKVEQ' A
#
# COMPACT_ATOMS: atom_id res chain seq x y z
N HIS A 1 4.61 -12.86 15.43
CA HIS A 1 5.83 -12.87 14.61
C HIS A 1 5.60 -13.84 13.48
N MET A 2 5.38 -13.37 12.25
CA MET A 2 5.27 -14.28 11.10
C MET A 2 6.69 -14.52 10.59
N LEU A 3 7.11 -15.78 10.50
CA LEU A 3 8.39 -16.14 9.89
C LEU A 3 8.45 -15.51 8.48
N GLY A 4 9.52 -14.78 8.16
CA GLY A 4 9.68 -14.10 6.86
C GLY A 4 9.32 -12.61 6.85
N TRP A 5 8.79 -12.04 7.94
CA TRP A 5 8.54 -10.59 8.01
C TRP A 5 9.84 -9.79 7.95
N GLU A 6 10.88 -10.27 8.63
CA GLU A 6 12.23 -9.70 8.58
C GLU A 6 12.83 -9.73 7.17
N HIS A 7 12.63 -10.82 6.43
CA HIS A 7 13.10 -10.95 5.05
C HIS A 7 12.34 -10.02 4.10
N HIS A 8 11.03 -9.88 4.30
CA HIS A 8 10.21 -8.94 3.54
C HIS A 8 10.69 -7.49 3.70
N HIS A 9 11.01 -7.06 4.93
CA HIS A 9 11.57 -5.73 5.17
C HIS A 9 12.92 -5.53 4.49
N CYS A 10 13.84 -6.49 4.62
CA CYS A 10 15.13 -6.45 3.95
C CYS A 10 14.99 -6.30 2.42
N HIS A 11 14.13 -7.11 1.80
CA HIS A 11 13.87 -7.03 0.35
C HIS A 11 13.22 -5.71 -0.07
N THR A 12 12.26 -5.22 0.72
CA THR A 12 11.55 -3.97 0.42
C THR A 12 12.47 -2.76 0.49
N ILE A 13 13.31 -2.67 1.53
CA ILE A 13 14.28 -1.58 1.68
C ILE A 13 15.33 -1.65 0.59
N PHE A 14 15.86 -2.85 0.28
CA PHE A 14 16.82 -3.03 -0.79
C PHE A 14 16.25 -2.59 -2.14
N HIS A 15 15.04 -3.05 -2.50
CA HIS A 15 14.38 -2.68 -3.76
C HIS A 15 14.17 -1.17 -3.86
N PHE A 16 13.65 -0.54 -2.80
CA PHE A 16 13.44 0.92 -2.78
C PHE A 16 14.73 1.70 -3.01
N VAL A 17 15.80 1.40 -2.25
CA VAL A 17 17.08 2.09 -2.39
C VAL A 17 17.70 1.85 -3.78
N ASN A 18 17.57 0.64 -4.32
CA ASN A 18 18.05 0.31 -5.67
C ASN A 18 17.31 1.12 -6.75
N CYS A 19 15.99 1.26 -6.64
CA CYS A 19 15.20 2.10 -7.55
C CYS A 19 15.64 3.56 -7.50
N VAL A 20 15.82 4.12 -6.29
CA VAL A 20 16.29 5.51 -6.12
C VAL A 20 17.70 5.70 -6.70
N ALA A 21 18.63 4.78 -6.44
CA ALA A 21 20.01 4.90 -6.88
C ALA A 21 20.19 4.79 -8.40
N ASN A 22 19.28 4.06 -9.08
CA ASN A 22 19.38 3.75 -10.51
C ASN A 22 18.28 4.39 -11.36
N ASP A 23 17.49 5.30 -10.79
CA ASP A 23 16.36 5.96 -11.48
C ASP A 23 15.39 4.95 -12.12
N LEU A 24 15.01 3.92 -11.36
CA LEU A 24 14.09 2.87 -11.80
C LEU A 24 12.70 3.07 -11.18
N GLU A 25 11.69 2.67 -11.93
CA GLU A 25 10.33 2.54 -11.41
C GLU A 25 10.26 1.53 -10.25
N VAL A 26 9.47 1.84 -9.22
CA VAL A 26 9.26 0.93 -8.08
C VAL A 26 8.34 -0.24 -8.45
N SER A 27 7.42 -0.01 -9.38
CA SER A 27 6.44 -1.00 -9.86
C SER A 27 7.08 -2.01 -10.83
N PRO A 28 6.56 -3.25 -10.93
CA PRO A 28 5.42 -3.82 -10.21
C PRO A 28 5.78 -4.44 -8.85
N TRP A 29 7.06 -4.38 -8.45
CA TRP A 29 7.57 -5.13 -7.29
C TRP A 29 7.34 -4.42 -5.95
N GLY A 30 7.26 -3.09 -5.94
CA GLY A 30 6.82 -2.29 -4.81
C GLY A 30 5.59 -1.44 -5.15
N ALA A 31 4.84 -1.07 -4.12
CA ALA A 31 3.64 -0.26 -4.25
C ALA A 31 3.98 1.18 -4.65
N THR A 32 3.19 1.73 -5.55
CA THR A 32 3.23 3.14 -5.94
C THR A 32 2.40 4.01 -5.00
N PHE A 33 2.46 5.32 -5.16
CA PHE A 33 1.55 6.22 -4.45
C PHE A 33 0.09 6.03 -4.84
N GLU A 34 -0.20 5.66 -6.10
CA GLU A 34 -1.56 5.38 -6.54
C GLU A 34 -2.15 4.15 -5.82
N ASP A 35 -1.34 3.12 -5.58
CA ASP A 35 -1.74 1.97 -4.78
C ASP A 35 -2.06 2.37 -3.34
N GLY A 36 -1.24 3.27 -2.76
CA GLY A 36 -1.49 3.85 -1.45
C GLY A 36 -2.80 4.65 -1.39
N LEU A 37 -3.09 5.45 -2.42
CA LEU A 37 -4.34 6.20 -2.53
C LEU A 37 -5.56 5.26 -2.59
N LYS A 38 -5.49 4.19 -3.39
CA LYS A 38 -6.57 3.19 -3.47
C LYS A 38 -6.86 2.55 -2.12
N VAL A 39 -5.80 2.24 -1.34
CA VAL A 39 -5.97 1.75 0.04
C VAL A 39 -6.63 2.80 0.92
N GLN A 40 -6.19 4.07 0.83
CA GLN A 40 -6.78 5.15 1.63
C GLN A 40 -8.27 5.34 1.34
N LEU A 41 -8.70 5.28 0.08
CA LEU A 41 -10.13 5.38 -0.30
C LEU A 41 -10.96 4.25 0.34
N ILE A 42 -10.40 3.06 0.47
CA ILE A 42 -11.04 1.94 1.17
C ILE A 42 -11.15 2.22 2.67
N LEU A 43 -10.08 2.74 3.29
CA LEU A 43 -10.10 3.10 4.72
C LEU A 43 -11.14 4.18 5.01
N ASP A 44 -11.27 5.18 4.13
CA ASP A 44 -12.25 6.25 4.26
C ASP A 44 -13.68 5.71 4.10
N ALA A 45 -13.91 4.81 3.14
CA ALA A 45 -15.19 4.11 2.98
C ALA A 45 -15.54 3.28 4.23
N LEU A 46 -14.56 2.61 4.84
CA LEU A 46 -14.75 1.85 6.07
C LEU A 46 -15.23 2.76 7.22
N GLN A 47 -14.60 3.92 7.40
CA GLN A 47 -15.02 4.91 8.39
C GLN A 47 -16.43 5.45 8.14
N ARG A 48 -16.82 5.64 6.88
CA ARG A 48 -18.18 6.08 6.51
C ARG A 48 -19.20 4.98 6.78
N SER A 49 -18.88 3.74 6.45
CA SER A 49 -19.74 2.58 6.70
C SER A 49 -20.07 2.42 8.18
N GLU A 50 -19.09 2.62 9.06
CA GLU A 50 -19.29 2.59 10.51
C GLU A 50 -20.32 3.63 10.96
N LYS A 51 -20.18 4.88 10.49
CA LYS A 51 -21.08 5.99 10.84
C LYS A 51 -22.50 5.78 10.30
N GLU A 52 -22.62 5.28 9.07
CA GLU A 52 -23.90 5.09 8.38
C GLU A 52 -24.59 3.77 8.76
N ARG A 53 -23.87 2.86 9.45
CA ARG A 53 -24.32 1.49 9.78
C ARG A 53 -24.87 0.73 8.57
N GLY A 54 -24.19 0.89 7.44
CA GLY A 54 -24.64 0.37 6.16
C GLY A 54 -23.52 0.25 5.15
N TRP A 55 -23.85 -0.35 4.01
CA TRP A 55 -22.93 -0.48 2.89
C TRP A 55 -22.73 0.86 2.21
N VAL A 56 -21.47 1.24 2.00
CA VAL A 56 -21.09 2.44 1.25
C VAL A 56 -20.23 2.04 0.05
N LYS A 57 -20.29 2.83 -1.02
CA LYS A 57 -19.40 2.65 -2.16
C LYS A 57 -18.03 3.24 -1.84
N VAL A 58 -16.98 2.57 -2.28
CA VAL A 58 -15.62 3.14 -2.34
C VAL A 58 -15.58 4.14 -3.49
N GLU A 59 -15.04 5.32 -3.23
CA GLU A 59 -14.86 6.36 -4.26
C GLU A 59 -13.78 5.90 -5.27
N GLN A 60 -13.92 6.33 -6.53
CA GLN A 60 -13.03 5.97 -7.65
C GLN A 60 -12.12 7.13 -8.00
#